data_AF-A0A7V1Q3A0-F1
#
_entry.id   AF-A0A7V1Q3A0-F1
#
_cell.length_a   1.000
_cell.length_b   1.000
_cell.length_c   1.000
_cell.angle_alpha   90.00
_cell.angle_beta   90.00
_cell.angle_gamma   90.00
#
_symmetry.space_group_name_H-M   'P 1'
#
loop_
_entity.id
_entity.type
_entity.pdbx_description
1 polymer ?
#
loop_
_entity_poly.entity_id
_entity_poly.type
_entity_poly.pdbx_seq_one_letter_code
_entity_poly.pdbx_strand_id
1 'polypeptide(L)'
;AYAADESIPWRRVHKLPDYVGNFPHHMHLKAGVSCYSCHGQVRGMPVVFQAEGLGMGWCLDCHRNVEKNIVGPSKVTDLVWVEDHLAERAAGKDNATPEAQQIIDRIKNGPDGTGPQNCGACHQ
;
A
#
# COMPACT_ATOMS: atom_id res chain seq x y z
N ALA A 1 -27.21 -6.48 17.76
CA ALA A 1 -26.04 -7.18 17.18
C ALA A 1 -26.03 -8.65 17.62
N TYR A 2 -25.08 -9.15 18.43
CA TYR A 2 -24.88 -10.60 18.64
C TYR A 2 -26.14 -11.38 19.09
N ALA A 3 -26.82 -10.92 20.14
CA ALA A 3 -28.02 -11.61 20.65
C ALA A 3 -29.25 -11.49 19.73
N ALA A 4 -29.25 -10.53 18.80
CA ALA A 4 -30.36 -10.23 17.90
C ALA A 4 -30.08 -10.66 16.45
N ASP A 5 -28.98 -11.35 16.18
CA ASP A 5 -28.50 -11.73 14.83
C ASP A 5 -28.40 -10.55 13.84
N GLU A 6 -28.11 -9.36 14.37
CA GLU A 6 -27.96 -8.15 13.54
C GLU A 6 -26.48 -7.94 13.18
N SER A 7 -26.26 -7.44 11.96
CA SER A 7 -24.94 -7.01 11.51
C SER A 7 -24.35 -5.94 12.43
N ILE A 8 -23.05 -6.05 12.70
CA ILE A 8 -22.33 -5.02 13.46
C ILE A 8 -22.19 -3.77 12.57
N PRO A 9 -22.64 -2.58 13.04
CA PRO A 9 -22.59 -1.35 12.25
C PRO A 9 -21.16 -0.75 12.25
N TRP A 10 -20.23 -1.43 11.56
CA TRP A 10 -18.85 -0.96 11.44
C TRP A 10 -18.79 0.40 10.73
N ARG A 11 -18.03 1.35 11.31
CA ARG A 11 -17.64 2.57 10.60
C ARG A 11 -16.43 2.27 9.73
N ARG A 12 -16.57 2.45 8.41
CA ARG A 12 -15.44 2.38 7.48
C ARG A 12 -14.55 3.62 7.67
N VAL A 13 -13.28 3.43 8.03
CA VAL A 13 -12.30 4.51 8.26
C VAL A 13 -11.68 4.97 6.93
N HIS A 14 -11.16 4.03 6.15
CA HIS A 14 -10.55 4.31 4.86
C HIS A 14 -11.63 4.20 3.77
N LYS A 15 -12.16 5.35 3.31
CA LYS A 15 -13.11 5.42 2.21
C LYS A 15 -12.59 6.38 1.15
N LEU A 16 -12.24 5.83 -0.01
CA LEU A 16 -11.97 6.64 -1.21
C LEU A 16 -13.28 7.15 -1.82
N PRO A 17 -13.26 8.27 -2.55
CA PRO A 17 -14.42 8.73 -3.30
C PRO A 17 -14.90 7.68 -4.31
N ASP A 18 -16.21 7.62 -4.54
CA ASP A 18 -16.83 6.55 -5.34
C ASP A 18 -16.45 6.59 -6.84
N TYR A 19 -15.94 7.73 -7.33
CA TYR A 19 -15.39 7.90 -8.69
C TYR A 19 -13.95 7.41 -8.84
N VAL A 20 -13.29 7.04 -7.73
CA VAL A 20 -12.03 6.31 -7.81
C VAL A 20 -12.42 4.88 -8.09
N GLY A 21 -11.96 4.35 -9.24
CA GLY A 21 -12.21 2.97 -9.61
C GLY A 21 -11.89 2.04 -8.44
N ASN A 22 -12.67 0.96 -8.27
CA ASN A 22 -12.54 0.06 -7.13
C ASN A 22 -11.07 -0.29 -6.85
N PHE A 23 -10.54 0.19 -5.71
CA PHE A 23 -9.13 0.05 -5.40
C PHE A 23 -8.71 -1.44 -5.33
N PRO A 24 -7.83 -1.91 -6.22
CA PRO A 24 -7.54 -3.33 -6.35
C PRO A 24 -6.45 -3.76 -5.35
N HIS A 25 -6.84 -4.06 -4.10
CA HIS A 25 -5.89 -4.51 -3.05
C HIS A 25 -4.96 -5.64 -3.53
N HIS A 26 -5.51 -6.65 -4.19
CA HIS A 26 -4.77 -7.81 -4.72
C HIS A 26 -3.58 -7.46 -5.62
N MET A 27 -3.69 -6.40 -6.44
CA MET A 27 -2.60 -5.97 -7.32
C MET A 27 -1.42 -5.39 -6.52
N HIS A 28 -1.72 -4.62 -5.47
CA HIS A 28 -0.72 -4.00 -4.61
C HIS A 28 -0.01 -5.05 -3.74
N LEU A 29 -0.75 -6.01 -3.19
CA LEU A 29 -0.17 -7.12 -2.43
C LEU A 29 0.74 -7.99 -3.31
N LYS A 30 0.34 -8.27 -4.56
CA LYS A 30 1.16 -9.01 -5.53
C LYS A 30 2.41 -8.25 -5.94
N ALA A 31 2.34 -6.92 -5.98
CA ALA A 31 3.49 -6.04 -6.20
C ALA A 31 4.40 -5.92 -4.96
N GLY A 32 4.08 -6.58 -3.84
CA GLY A 32 4.90 -6.58 -2.65
C GLY A 32 4.81 -5.28 -1.85
N VAL A 33 3.71 -4.54 -1.97
CA VAL A 33 3.40 -3.38 -1.13
C VAL A 33 2.80 -3.87 0.19
N SER A 34 3.37 -3.45 1.31
CA SER A 34 2.91 -3.86 2.63
C SER A 34 1.64 -3.12 3.06
N CYS A 35 0.84 -3.76 3.93
CA CYS A 35 -0.26 -3.09 4.63
C CYS A 35 0.23 -1.83 5.38
N TYR A 36 1.47 -1.86 5.90
CA TYR A 36 2.08 -0.76 6.65
C TYR A 36 2.15 0.52 5.80
N SER A 37 2.53 0.40 4.52
CA SER A 37 2.73 1.57 3.65
C SER A 37 1.46 2.36 3.37
N CYS A 38 0.27 1.77 3.57
CA CYS A 38 -1.02 2.44 3.33
C CYS A 38 -1.83 2.68 4.62
N HIS A 39 -1.70 1.79 5.60
CA HIS A 39 -2.50 1.83 6.83
C HIS A 39 -1.68 2.17 8.08
N GLY A 40 -0.37 2.34 7.96
CA GLY A 40 0.54 2.53 9.08
C GLY A 40 0.68 1.28 9.97
N GLN A 41 1.23 1.47 11.17
CA GLN A 41 1.45 0.40 12.14
C GLN A 41 0.14 -0.03 12.83
N VAL A 42 -0.77 -0.67 12.08
CA VAL A 42 -2.10 -1.08 12.61
C VAL A 42 -2.00 -2.04 13.80
N ARG A 43 -0.90 -2.79 13.94
CA ARG A 43 -0.64 -3.62 15.13
C ARG A 43 -0.58 -2.78 16.42
N GLY A 44 -0.10 -1.54 16.31
CA GLY A 44 0.02 -0.59 17.41
C GLY A 44 -1.15 0.39 17.53
N MET A 45 -2.25 0.18 16.78
CA MET A 45 -3.43 1.04 16.80
C MET A 45 -4.54 0.43 17.67
N PRO A 46 -4.78 0.93 18.90
CA PRO A 46 -5.91 0.47 19.71
C PRO A 46 -7.27 0.75 19.05
N VAL A 47 -7.34 1.83 18.28
CA VAL A 47 -8.45 2.19 17.41
C VAL A 47 -7.88 2.57 16.06
N VAL A 48 -8.37 1.96 14.98
CA VAL A 48 -7.89 2.25 13.62
C VAL A 48 -8.22 3.69 13.27
N PHE A 49 -7.20 4.42 12.80
CA PHE A 49 -7.34 5.73 12.19
C PHE A 49 -6.66 5.73 10.81
N GLN A 50 -6.90 6.78 10.03
CA GLN A 50 -6.25 6.95 8.75
C GLN A 50 -4.86 7.56 8.96
N ALA A 51 -3.82 6.74 8.83
CA ALA A 51 -2.43 7.18 9.00
C ALA A 51 -1.90 7.93 7.77
N GLU A 52 -2.27 7.46 6.57
CA GLU A 52 -1.81 8.01 5.30
C GLU A 52 -2.87 8.86 4.59
N GLY A 53 -2.44 9.77 3.73
CA GLY A 53 -3.36 10.67 3.03
C GLY A 53 -4.33 9.94 2.09
N LEU A 54 -3.86 8.88 1.42
CA LEU A 54 -4.63 8.06 0.44
C LEU A 54 -5.40 8.86 -0.63
N GLY A 55 -5.01 10.11 -0.86
CA GLY A 55 -5.53 10.94 -1.95
C GLY A 55 -4.80 10.66 -3.26
N MET A 56 -5.33 11.19 -4.37
CA MET A 56 -4.73 11.01 -5.71
C MET A 56 -3.24 11.40 -5.76
N GLY A 57 -2.86 12.55 -5.17
CA GLY A 57 -1.47 12.99 -5.14
C GLY A 57 -0.55 11.98 -4.45
N TRP A 58 -0.96 11.48 -3.28
CA TRP A 58 -0.24 10.45 -2.53
C TRP A 58 -0.09 9.16 -3.33
N CYS A 59 -1.16 8.69 -3.99
CA CYS A 59 -1.11 7.51 -4.84
C CYS A 59 -0.14 7.69 -6.02
N LEU A 60 -0.19 8.84 -6.70
CA LEU A 60 0.68 9.12 -7.85
C LEU A 60 2.14 9.26 -7.44
N ASP A 61 2.43 9.86 -6.29
CA ASP A 61 3.80 9.98 -5.79
C ASP A 61 4.40 8.61 -5.47
N CYS A 62 3.59 7.69 -4.94
CA CYS A 62 3.97 6.29 -4.77
C CYS A 62 4.17 5.60 -6.13
N HIS A 63 3.23 5.73 -7.07
CA HIS A 63 3.33 5.10 -8.39
C HIS A 63 4.53 5.57 -9.20
N ARG A 64 4.95 6.83 -9.05
CA ARG A 64 6.17 7.37 -9.68
C ARG A 64 7.46 6.83 -9.05
N ASN A 65 7.42 6.38 -7.80
CA ASN A 65 8.59 6.01 -6.99
C ASN A 65 8.36 4.69 -6.25
N VAL A 66 7.91 3.66 -6.97
CA VAL A 66 7.47 2.38 -6.37
C VAL A 66 8.55 1.69 -5.54
N GLU A 67 9.82 1.87 -5.89
CA GLU A 67 10.98 1.29 -5.21
C GLU A 67 11.09 1.69 -3.74
N LYS A 68 10.47 2.81 -3.35
CA LYS A 68 10.49 3.29 -1.97
C LYS A 68 9.57 2.48 -1.06
N ASN A 69 8.58 1.77 -1.61
CA ASN A 69 7.52 1.11 -0.84
C ASN A 69 7.43 -0.40 -1.05
N ILE A 70 8.12 -0.95 -2.06
CA ILE A 70 8.10 -2.40 -2.33
C ILE A 70 9.04 -3.13 -1.38
N VAL A 71 8.51 -4.12 -0.66
CA VAL A 71 9.23 -4.96 0.30
C VAL A 71 9.29 -6.44 -0.09
N GLY A 72 8.46 -6.84 -1.06
CA GLY A 72 8.35 -8.23 -1.53
C GLY A 72 7.15 -8.95 -0.88
N PRO A 73 6.47 -9.86 -1.62
CA PRO A 73 5.30 -10.59 -1.14
C PRO A 73 5.46 -11.29 0.21
N SER A 74 6.65 -11.83 0.49
CA SER A 74 6.94 -12.52 1.74
C SER A 74 6.90 -11.63 3.00
N LYS A 75 6.99 -10.31 2.84
CA LYS A 75 7.06 -9.32 3.92
C LYS A 75 5.85 -8.41 4.03
N VAL A 76 4.86 -8.57 3.15
CA VAL A 76 3.69 -7.69 3.05
C VAL A 76 2.94 -7.52 4.39
N THR A 77 2.86 -8.56 5.21
CA THR A 77 2.13 -8.55 6.50
C THR A 77 3.04 -8.39 7.73
N ASP A 78 4.36 -8.34 7.56
CA ASP A 78 5.33 -8.22 8.64
C ASP A 78 5.56 -6.75 9.01
N LEU A 79 4.54 -6.13 9.62
CA LEU A 79 4.47 -4.67 9.76
C LEU A 79 5.60 -4.04 10.57
N VAL A 80 6.13 -4.77 11.56
CA VAL A 80 7.23 -4.27 12.40
C VAL A 80 8.52 -4.24 11.58
N TRP A 81 8.81 -5.34 10.88
CA TRP A 81 9.97 -5.39 10.01
C TRP A 81 9.87 -4.36 8.88
N VAL A 82 8.69 -4.18 8.27
CA VAL A 82 8.51 -3.22 7.18
C VAL A 82 8.73 -1.78 7.63
N GLU A 83 8.24 -1.42 8.82
CA GLU A 83 8.47 -0.09 9.41
C GLU A 83 9.96 0.22 9.50
N ASP A 84 10.73 -0.67 10.12
CA ASP A 84 12.18 -0.53 10.28
C ASP A 84 12.89 -0.53 8.91
N HIS A 85 12.58 -1.51 8.05
CA HIS A 85 13.20 -1.68 6.73
C HIS A 85 13.00 -0.46 5.83
N LEU A 86 11.78 0.09 5.77
CA LEU A 86 11.50 1.26 4.96
C LEU A 86 12.13 2.53 5.55
N ALA A 87 12.19 2.66 6.88
CA ALA A 87 12.87 3.77 7.53
C ALA A 87 14.39 3.76 7.27
N GLU A 88 15.02 2.60 7.36
CA GLU A 88 16.44 2.42 7.05
C GLU A 88 16.76 2.67 5.58
N ARG A 89 15.90 2.18 4.67
CA ARG A 89 16.02 2.45 3.22
C ARG A 89 15.88 3.94 2.91
N ALA A 90 14.93 4.63 3.54
CA ALA A 90 14.77 6.08 3.39
C ALA A 90 16.00 6.85 3.90
N ALA A 91 16.70 6.32 4.90
CA ALA A 91 17.97 6.86 5.42
C ALA A 91 19.20 6.44 4.60
N GLY A 92 19.04 5.65 3.52
CA GLY A 92 20.13 5.15 2.69
C GLY A 92 21.00 4.08 3.37
N LYS A 93 20.50 3.46 4.44
CA LYS A 93 21.23 2.44 5.23
C LYS A 93 20.90 1.01 4.80
N ASP A 94 19.84 0.85 4.02
CA ASP A 94 19.34 -0.43 3.56
C ASP A 94 18.85 -0.35 2.11
N ASN A 95 18.72 -1.50 1.45
CA ASN A 95 18.31 -1.65 0.06
C ASN A 95 17.04 -2.49 -0.09
N ALA A 96 16.52 -2.60 -1.31
CA ALA A 96 15.47 -3.56 -1.59
C ALA A 96 15.96 -5.01 -1.35
N THR A 97 15.10 -5.85 -0.77
CA THR A 97 15.36 -7.30 -0.72
C THR A 97 15.50 -7.84 -2.15
N PRO A 98 16.19 -8.97 -2.38
CA PRO A 98 16.32 -9.53 -3.73
C PRO A 98 14.96 -9.79 -4.40
N GLU A 99 13.96 -10.25 -3.64
CA GLU A 99 12.59 -10.43 -4.13
C GLU A 99 11.93 -9.09 -4.50
N ALA A 100 12.06 -8.07 -3.64
CA ALA A 100 11.56 -6.73 -3.92
C ALA A 100 12.23 -6.12 -5.16
N GLN A 101 13.54 -6.28 -5.31
CA GLN A 101 14.30 -5.73 -6.43
C GLN A 101 13.83 -6.32 -7.76
N GLN A 102 13.61 -7.64 -7.84
CA GLN A 102 13.07 -8.28 -9.04
C GLN A 102 11.70 -7.73 -9.45
N ILE A 103 10.86 -7.37 -8.47
CA ILE A 103 9.55 -6.80 -8.73
C ILE A 103 9.67 -5.34 -9.18
N ILE A 104 10.51 -4.56 -8.51
CA ILE A 104 10.84 -3.18 -8.90
C ILE A 104 11.32 -3.14 -10.34
N ASP A 105 12.27 -4.00 -10.70
CA ASP A 105 12.82 -4.08 -12.06
C ASP A 105 11.74 -4.47 -13.06
N ARG A 106 10.84 -5.41 -12.72
CA ARG A 106 9.72 -5.78 -13.60
C ARG A 106 8.77 -4.61 -13.84
N ILE A 107 8.45 -3.83 -12.81
CA ILE A 107 7.56 -2.67 -12.93
C ILE A 107 8.24 -1.58 -13.76
N LYS A 108 9.50 -1.28 -13.48
CA LYS A 108 10.27 -0.24 -14.19
C LYS A 108 10.56 -0.58 -15.65
N ASN A 109 10.68 -1.86 -15.99
CA ASN A 109 10.81 -2.32 -17.37
C ASN A 109 9.47 -2.61 -18.05
N GLY A 110 8.35 -2.35 -17.35
CA GLY A 110 7.00 -2.47 -17.89
C GLY A 110 6.64 -1.33 -18.84
N PRO A 111 5.48 -1.41 -19.52
CA PRO A 111 5.05 -0.44 -20.51
C PRO A 111 4.90 0.99 -19.96
N ASP A 112 4.59 1.13 -18.66
CA ASP A 112 4.41 2.43 -18.00
C ASP A 112 5.72 2.97 -17.37
N GLY A 113 6.81 2.19 -17.38
CA GLY A 113 8.09 2.50 -16.73
C GLY A 113 8.03 2.69 -15.20
N THR A 114 6.84 2.62 -14.63
CA THR A 114 6.45 2.96 -13.25
C THR A 114 5.10 2.29 -12.93
N GLY A 115 4.48 2.61 -11.80
CA GLY A 115 3.06 2.26 -11.57
C GLY A 115 2.12 3.02 -12.52
N PRO A 116 0.86 2.58 -12.69
CA PRO A 116 -0.08 3.22 -13.61
C PRO A 116 -0.41 4.66 -13.17
N GLN A 117 -0.25 5.64 -14.06
CA GLN A 117 -0.44 7.07 -13.73
C GLN A 117 -1.53 7.77 -14.56
N ASN A 118 -2.19 7.05 -15.48
CA ASN A 118 -3.19 7.62 -16.36
C ASN A 118 -4.56 7.75 -15.68
N CYS A 119 -5.36 8.74 -16.11
CA CYS A 119 -6.67 9.04 -15.51
C CYS A 119 -7.58 7.81 -15.45
N GLY A 120 -7.64 7.01 -16.52
CA GLY A 120 -8.50 5.81 -16.60
C GLY A 120 -8.06 4.63 -15.72
N ALA A 121 -6.83 4.65 -15.19
CA ALA A 121 -6.42 3.67 -14.18
C ALA A 121 -6.96 4.03 -12.79
N CYS A 122 -7.18 5.32 -12.52
CA CYS A 122 -7.66 5.82 -11.24
C CYS A 122 -9.17 6.07 -11.22
N HIS A 123 -9.75 6.47 -12.35
CA HIS A 123 -11.15 6.84 -12.50
C HIS A 123 -11.84 5.84 -13.43
N GLN A 124 -12.94 5.25 -12.95
CA GLN A 124 -13.81 4.33 -13.71
C GLN A 124 -15.23 4.85 -13.69
#